data_AF-A0A8H5A6X5-F1
#
_entry.id   AF-A0A8H5A6X5-F1
#
_cell.length_a   1.000
_cell.length_b   1.000
_cell.length_c   1.000
_cell.angle_alpha   90.00
_cell.angle_beta   90.00
_cell.angle_gamma   90.00
#
_symmetry.space_group_name_H-M   'P 1'
#
loop_
_entity.id
_entity.type
_entity.pdbx_description
1 polymer ?
#
loop_
_entity_poly.entity_id
_entity_poly.type
_entity_poly.pdbx_seq_one_letter_code
_entity_poly.pdbx_strand_id
1 'polypeptide(L)'
;MASAAETSDAYRHLGMIFYKRAIKYLQSDDLGKLKNDVAHGGPYSAMIGLLVLRLDGRRLYMTRITRLPASEEAYTNGQEEHTRFLGDQLLESEPHSTFAGAVLAAHIFHRTIEHTGTNNSQDQESQDFKGDLYWQRHKSIDNDLKFMLLMLPKNLCLPANYRTHNAIFVNVMLQTATICLHRAALWRMKSNLQGLPSYLIRLSQDRLLPAAEEILTIFRMIPDLGATFTNPLICFAAYMAALVFMASTSPTDPDGEHGQNLDFILKILVAFGNTNLVANALANEIVKEMKQCGITSRSMNKVGYQGSFLAIPTLTIHPRSNYKRRH
;
A
#
# COMPACT_ATOMS: atom_id res chain seq x y z
N MET A 1 -19.12 6.23 -14.04
CA MET A 1 -18.92 6.09 -15.51
C MET A 1 -18.62 4.66 -15.95
N ALA A 2 -17.81 3.85 -15.23
CA ALA A 2 -17.56 2.45 -15.61
C ALA A 2 -18.81 1.54 -15.49
N SER A 3 -19.64 1.75 -14.46
CA SER A 3 -20.89 0.99 -14.26
C SER A 3 -21.98 1.29 -15.29
N ALA A 4 -22.03 2.52 -15.82
CA ALA A 4 -22.97 2.90 -16.88
C ALA A 4 -22.63 2.29 -18.25
N ALA A 5 -21.38 1.87 -18.46
CA ALA A 5 -20.93 1.27 -19.72
C ALA A 5 -21.28 -0.24 -19.83
N GLU A 6 -21.61 -0.90 -18.72
CA GLU A 6 -22.00 -2.31 -18.72
C GLU A 6 -23.52 -2.53 -18.89
N THR A 7 -24.34 -1.55 -18.52
CA THR A 7 -25.81 -1.72 -18.44
C THR A 7 -26.58 -1.14 -19.63
N SER A 8 -25.93 -0.40 -20.53
CA SER A 8 -26.55 0.22 -21.71
C SER A 8 -25.87 -0.20 -23.02
N ASP A 9 -26.65 -0.75 -23.95
CA ASP A 9 -26.16 -1.20 -25.27
C ASP A 9 -25.48 -0.07 -26.07
N ALA A 10 -25.89 1.18 -25.85
CA ALA A 10 -25.28 2.35 -26.48
C ALA A 10 -23.82 2.57 -26.05
N TYR A 11 -23.43 2.18 -24.84
CA TYR A 11 -22.11 2.45 -24.25
C TYR A 11 -21.23 1.20 -24.08
N ARG A 12 -21.75 0.02 -24.42
CA ARG A 12 -21.05 -1.28 -24.35
C ARG A 12 -19.72 -1.29 -25.12
N HIS A 13 -19.63 -0.52 -26.20
CA HIS A 13 -18.43 -0.38 -27.02
C HIS A 13 -17.27 0.30 -26.27
N LEU A 14 -17.55 1.22 -25.34
CA LEU A 14 -16.54 1.86 -24.51
C LEU A 14 -15.98 0.89 -23.47
N GLY A 15 -16.84 0.10 -22.80
CA GLY A 15 -16.43 -0.94 -21.85
C GLY A 15 -15.51 -1.98 -22.49
N MET A 16 -15.82 -2.41 -23.72
CA MET A 16 -14.98 -3.32 -24.50
C MET A 16 -13.60 -2.73 -24.85
N ILE A 17 -13.48 -1.43 -25.12
CA ILE A 17 -12.20 -0.77 -25.43
C ILE A 17 -11.32 -0.70 -24.18
N PHE A 18 -11.88 -0.35 -23.02
CA PHE A 18 -11.15 -0.34 -21.76
C PHE A 18 -10.71 -1.75 -21.34
N TYR A 19 -11.60 -2.74 -21.49
CA TYR A 19 -11.30 -4.15 -21.19
C TYR A 19 -10.22 -4.73 -22.12
N LYS A 20 -10.31 -4.48 -23.44
CA LYS A 20 -9.29 -4.90 -24.41
C LYS A 20 -7.95 -4.21 -24.18
N ARG A 21 -7.94 -2.94 -23.76
CA ARG A 21 -6.70 -2.27 -23.32
C ARG A 21 -6.12 -2.92 -22.07
N ALA A 22 -6.95 -3.17 -21.05
CA ALA A 22 -6.51 -3.81 -19.81
C ALA A 22 -5.90 -5.20 -20.07
N ILE A 23 -6.52 -6.01 -20.95
CA ILE A 23 -5.96 -7.30 -21.37
C ILE A 23 -4.68 -7.12 -22.19
N LYS A 24 -4.63 -6.18 -23.13
CA LYS A 24 -3.41 -5.89 -23.91
C LYS A 24 -2.25 -5.43 -23.03
N TYR A 25 -2.53 -4.74 -21.92
CA TYR A 25 -1.55 -4.34 -20.92
C TYR A 25 -1.13 -5.46 -19.96
N LEU A 26 -1.93 -6.53 -19.84
CA LEU A 26 -1.57 -7.75 -19.11
C LEU A 26 -0.78 -8.72 -20.00
N GLN A 27 -1.00 -8.66 -21.32
CA GLN A 27 -0.36 -9.51 -22.32
C GLN A 27 0.92 -8.91 -22.93
N SER A 28 1.11 -7.59 -22.85
CA SER A 28 2.39 -6.97 -23.17
C SER A 28 3.42 -7.41 -22.14
N ASP A 29 4.54 -7.93 -22.61
CA ASP A 29 5.57 -8.75 -21.94
C ASP A 29 6.34 -8.06 -20.76
N ASP A 30 5.61 -7.52 -19.78
CA ASP A 30 6.14 -6.79 -18.61
C ASP A 30 6.51 -7.72 -17.43
N LEU A 31 6.19 -9.02 -17.51
CA LEU A 31 6.64 -10.01 -16.52
C LEU A 31 8.16 -10.21 -16.56
N GLY A 32 8.79 -10.06 -17.74
CA GLY A 32 10.25 -10.06 -17.88
C GLY A 32 10.92 -8.83 -17.26
N LYS A 33 10.23 -7.68 -17.28
CA LYS A 33 10.67 -6.43 -16.66
C LYS A 33 10.61 -6.49 -15.13
N LEU A 34 9.52 -7.08 -14.58
CA LEU A 34 9.40 -7.38 -13.16
C LEU A 34 10.59 -8.21 -12.65
N LYS A 35 11.08 -9.16 -13.46
CA LYS A 35 12.24 -10.01 -13.13
C LYS A 35 13.56 -9.24 -13.08
N ASN A 36 13.73 -8.21 -13.90
CA ASN A 36 14.95 -7.40 -13.99
C ASN A 36 14.97 -6.23 -12.99
N ASP A 37 13.82 -5.60 -12.73
CA ASP A 37 13.71 -4.51 -11.75
C ASP A 37 13.89 -5.03 -10.33
N VAL A 38 13.37 -6.22 -10.01
CA VAL A 38 13.61 -6.95 -8.73
C VAL A 38 15.09 -7.23 -8.49
N ALA A 39 15.92 -7.28 -9.54
CA ALA A 39 17.36 -7.54 -9.41
C ALA A 39 18.19 -6.28 -9.04
N HIS A 40 17.66 -5.06 -9.27
CA HIS A 40 18.40 -3.80 -9.06
C HIS A 40 17.81 -2.90 -7.95
N GLY A 41 16.52 -3.03 -7.68
CA GLY A 41 15.85 -2.49 -6.51
C GLY A 41 14.86 -3.53 -6.02
N GLY A 42 14.81 -3.82 -4.72
CA GLY A 42 13.94 -4.88 -4.20
C GLY A 42 12.50 -4.81 -4.72
N PRO A 43 11.71 -5.89 -4.62
CA PRO A 43 10.33 -6.03 -5.12
C PRO A 43 9.40 -4.82 -4.84
N TYR A 44 9.60 -4.14 -3.71
CA TYR A 44 8.97 -2.87 -3.35
C TYR A 44 9.19 -1.76 -4.41
N SER A 45 10.43 -1.57 -4.87
CA SER A 45 10.80 -0.60 -5.91
C SER A 45 10.28 -1.01 -7.29
N ALA A 46 10.22 -2.30 -7.60
CA ALA A 46 9.69 -2.80 -8.88
C ALA A 46 8.15 -2.66 -8.96
N MET A 47 7.43 -2.97 -7.87
CA MET A 47 5.97 -2.77 -7.78
C MET A 47 5.59 -1.29 -7.75
N ILE A 48 6.34 -0.46 -7.02
CA ILE A 48 6.20 1.00 -7.09
C ILE A 48 6.51 1.47 -8.51
N GLY A 49 7.58 1.00 -9.13
CA GLY A 49 7.94 1.29 -10.52
C GLY A 49 6.82 0.96 -11.50
N LEU A 50 6.17 -0.20 -11.39
CA LEU A 50 5.04 -0.61 -12.23
C LEU A 50 3.75 0.18 -11.96
N LEU A 51 3.47 0.52 -10.70
CA LEU A 51 2.34 1.38 -10.34
C LEU A 51 2.57 2.83 -10.80
N VAL A 52 3.81 3.32 -10.75
CA VAL A 52 4.21 4.70 -11.09
C VAL A 52 4.43 4.89 -12.60
N LEU A 53 5.09 3.96 -13.30
CA LEU A 53 5.36 4.02 -14.76
C LEU A 53 4.08 4.02 -15.62
N ARG A 54 2.95 3.60 -15.04
CA ARG A 54 1.66 3.59 -15.74
C ARG A 54 0.99 4.97 -15.80
N LEU A 55 1.54 6.00 -15.15
CA LEU A 55 0.77 7.16 -14.70
C LEU A 55 1.53 8.49 -14.90
N ASP A 56 1.61 8.96 -16.15
CA ASP A 56 2.40 10.13 -16.58
C ASP A 56 1.70 11.51 -16.37
N GLY A 57 2.48 12.60 -16.39
CA GLY A 57 2.27 13.95 -15.85
C GLY A 57 1.05 14.80 -16.28
N ARG A 58 0.02 14.25 -16.94
CA ARG A 58 -1.27 14.95 -17.19
C ARG A 58 -2.22 14.96 -15.97
N ARG A 59 -1.75 14.53 -14.79
CA ARG A 59 -2.58 14.02 -13.68
C ARG A 59 -3.05 15.01 -12.62
N LEU A 60 -2.24 16.01 -12.25
CA LEU A 60 -2.70 17.10 -11.36
C LEU A 60 -3.92 17.84 -11.94
N TYR A 61 -4.00 17.92 -13.27
CA TYR A 61 -5.15 18.47 -13.98
C TYR A 61 -6.37 17.53 -13.91
N MET A 62 -6.17 16.23 -14.15
CA MET A 62 -7.26 15.24 -14.11
C MET A 62 -7.91 15.13 -12.72
N THR A 63 -7.15 15.17 -11.63
CA THR A 63 -7.72 15.11 -10.28
C THR A 63 -8.52 16.36 -9.93
N ARG A 64 -8.11 17.54 -10.43
CA ARG A 64 -8.85 18.81 -10.25
C ARG A 64 -10.16 18.89 -11.02
N ILE A 65 -10.34 18.10 -12.08
CA ILE A 65 -11.58 18.10 -12.87
C ILE A 65 -12.44 16.84 -12.66
N THR A 66 -11.92 15.84 -11.94
CA THR A 66 -12.67 14.61 -11.66
C THR A 66 -13.53 14.82 -10.42
N ARG A 67 -14.84 14.59 -10.55
CA ARG A 67 -15.78 14.66 -9.44
C ARG A 67 -15.82 13.37 -8.62
N LEU A 68 -16.12 13.49 -7.33
CA LEU A 68 -16.38 12.34 -6.46
C LEU A 68 -17.66 11.60 -6.89
N PRO A 69 -17.77 10.30 -6.59
CA PRO A 69 -19.02 9.57 -6.75
C PRO A 69 -20.17 10.22 -5.96
N ALA A 70 -21.38 10.16 -6.51
CA ALA A 70 -22.62 10.60 -5.85
C ALA A 70 -22.93 9.77 -4.59
N SER A 71 -23.86 10.26 -3.78
CA SER A 71 -24.43 9.52 -2.67
C SER A 71 -25.18 8.26 -3.15
N GLU A 72 -25.34 7.28 -2.27
CA GLU A 72 -26.10 6.05 -2.57
C GLU A 72 -27.57 6.37 -2.88
N GLU A 73 -28.13 7.39 -2.22
CA GLU A 73 -29.51 7.84 -2.39
C GLU A 73 -29.73 8.47 -3.77
N ALA A 74 -28.85 9.38 -4.18
CA ALA A 74 -28.92 9.99 -5.50
C ALA A 74 -28.72 8.94 -6.61
N TYR A 75 -27.77 8.02 -6.43
CA TYR A 75 -27.55 6.92 -7.36
C TYR A 75 -28.78 6.01 -7.50
N THR A 76 -29.36 5.58 -6.38
CA THR A 76 -30.52 4.67 -6.36
C THR A 76 -31.75 5.32 -6.99
N ASN A 77 -31.95 6.62 -6.76
CA ASN A 77 -33.11 7.37 -7.26
C ASN A 77 -32.88 8.00 -8.64
N GLY A 78 -31.72 7.74 -9.28
CA GLY A 78 -31.36 8.34 -10.56
C GLY A 78 -31.31 9.88 -10.54
N GLN A 79 -31.04 10.47 -9.38
CA GLN A 79 -30.97 11.92 -9.21
C GLN A 79 -29.55 12.42 -9.51
N GLU A 80 -29.45 13.49 -10.28
CA GLU A 80 -28.17 14.16 -10.49
C GLU A 80 -27.75 14.88 -9.22
N GLU A 81 -26.52 14.62 -8.77
CA GLU A 81 -25.94 15.23 -7.59
C GLU A 81 -24.65 15.96 -7.96
N HIS A 82 -24.53 17.22 -7.55
CA HIS A 82 -23.31 17.99 -7.76
C HIS A 82 -22.28 17.67 -6.68
N THR A 83 -21.45 16.67 -6.93
CA THR A 83 -20.36 16.29 -6.03
C THR A 83 -19.14 17.19 -6.16
N ARG A 84 -18.28 17.21 -5.12
CA ARG A 84 -17.02 17.94 -5.09
C ARG A 84 -15.96 17.30 -5.99
N PHE A 85 -14.89 18.05 -6.30
CA PHE A 85 -13.78 17.48 -7.04
C PHE A 85 -12.87 16.65 -6.14
N LEU A 86 -12.26 15.61 -6.72
CA LEU A 86 -11.28 14.76 -6.06
C LEU A 86 -10.05 15.57 -5.58
N GLY A 87 -9.78 16.71 -6.23
CA GLY A 87 -8.74 17.67 -5.84
C GLY A 87 -9.06 18.45 -4.56
N ASP A 88 -10.32 18.59 -4.16
CA ASP A 88 -10.78 19.37 -2.99
C ASP A 88 -10.65 18.56 -1.69
N GLN A 89 -9.62 17.70 -1.64
CA GLN A 89 -9.36 16.67 -0.66
C GLN A 89 -9.66 17.12 0.76
N LEU A 90 -10.67 16.53 1.37
CA LEU A 90 -10.81 16.21 2.79
C LEU A 90 -12.13 15.42 2.87
N LEU A 91 -12.14 14.29 3.58
CA LEU A 91 -13.36 13.54 3.86
C LEU A 91 -14.14 14.33 4.93
N GLU A 92 -14.88 15.35 4.50
CA GLU A 92 -15.73 16.12 5.40
C GLU A 92 -16.92 15.27 5.88
N SER A 93 -17.56 15.70 6.97
CA SER A 93 -18.72 15.04 7.57
C SER A 93 -19.99 15.04 6.69
N GLU A 94 -19.88 15.42 5.43
CA GLU A 94 -20.96 15.36 4.46
C GLU A 94 -21.31 13.89 4.15
N PRO A 95 -22.58 13.60 3.77
CA PRO A 95 -23.03 12.26 3.44
C PRO A 95 -22.39 11.79 2.12
N HIS A 96 -21.20 11.19 2.23
CA HIS A 96 -20.52 10.55 1.10
C HIS A 96 -20.95 9.08 0.98
N SER A 97 -21.10 8.60 -0.26
CA SER A 97 -21.24 7.16 -0.49
C SER A 97 -19.99 6.41 -0.02
N THR A 98 -20.16 5.15 0.37
CA THR A 98 -19.01 4.32 0.76
C THR A 98 -18.01 4.18 -0.40
N PHE A 99 -18.51 4.23 -1.63
CA PHE A 99 -17.69 4.21 -2.84
C PHE A 99 -16.86 5.49 -3.02
N ALA A 100 -17.40 6.67 -2.67
CA ALA A 100 -16.61 7.91 -2.67
C ALA A 100 -15.43 7.84 -1.69
N GLY A 101 -15.64 7.25 -0.51
CA GLY A 101 -14.56 6.97 0.44
C GLY A 101 -13.48 6.05 -0.15
N ALA A 102 -13.88 4.97 -0.84
CA ALA A 102 -12.95 4.06 -1.50
C ALA A 102 -12.12 4.76 -2.59
N VAL A 103 -12.74 5.65 -3.38
CA VAL A 103 -12.04 6.46 -4.39
C VAL A 103 -11.02 7.39 -3.74
N LEU A 104 -11.38 8.05 -2.63
CA LEU A 104 -10.46 8.92 -1.89
C LEU A 104 -9.27 8.15 -1.29
N ALA A 105 -9.53 6.98 -0.71
CA ALA A 105 -8.48 6.10 -0.18
C ALA A 105 -7.53 5.61 -1.28
N ALA A 106 -8.07 5.24 -2.46
CA ALA A 106 -7.24 4.89 -3.61
C ALA A 106 -6.41 6.07 -4.11
N HIS A 107 -6.98 7.28 -4.12
CA HIS A 107 -6.30 8.50 -4.55
C HIS A 107 -5.14 8.90 -3.63
N ILE A 108 -5.32 8.87 -2.31
CA ILE A 108 -4.22 9.16 -1.37
C ILE A 108 -3.14 8.08 -1.41
N PHE A 109 -3.53 6.80 -1.55
CA PHE A 109 -2.56 5.72 -1.73
C PHE A 109 -1.74 5.96 -3.00
N HIS A 110 -2.39 6.34 -4.09
CA HIS A 110 -1.71 6.67 -5.34
C HIS A 110 -0.72 7.84 -5.17
N ARG A 111 -1.15 8.97 -4.56
CA ARG A 111 -0.24 10.10 -4.24
C ARG A 111 0.95 9.66 -3.40
N THR A 112 0.72 8.75 -2.45
CA THR A 112 1.77 8.18 -1.61
C THR A 112 2.77 7.40 -2.47
N ILE A 113 2.30 6.49 -3.31
CA ILE A 113 3.17 5.67 -4.16
C ILE A 113 3.98 6.53 -5.14
N GLU A 114 3.36 7.53 -5.78
CA GLU A 114 4.07 8.52 -6.61
C GLU A 114 5.19 9.23 -5.83
N HIS A 115 4.89 9.70 -4.62
CA HIS A 115 5.87 10.35 -3.75
C HIS A 115 7.02 9.40 -3.36
N THR A 116 6.72 8.13 -3.07
CA THR A 116 7.74 7.12 -2.74
C THR A 116 8.63 6.75 -3.92
N GLY A 117 8.11 6.80 -5.15
CA GLY A 117 8.85 6.51 -6.38
C GLY A 117 9.60 7.71 -6.96
N THR A 118 9.37 8.92 -6.42
CA THR A 118 10.05 10.14 -6.89
C THR A 118 11.50 10.13 -6.42
N ASN A 119 12.39 9.57 -7.25
CA ASN A 119 13.84 9.70 -7.14
C ASN A 119 14.37 10.99 -7.80
N ASN A 120 13.50 11.97 -8.07
CA ASN A 120 13.82 13.09 -8.92
C ASN A 120 15.02 13.88 -8.39
N SER A 121 16.12 13.81 -9.13
CA SER A 121 17.26 14.73 -9.11
C SER A 121 16.87 16.20 -9.39
N GLN A 122 15.59 16.46 -9.69
CA GLN A 122 15.02 17.81 -9.83
C GLN A 122 14.50 18.41 -8.52
N ASP A 123 14.33 17.60 -7.47
CA ASP A 123 14.09 18.12 -6.12
C ASP A 123 15.44 18.63 -5.60
N GLN A 124 15.80 19.86 -5.98
CA GLN A 124 17.02 20.51 -5.52
C GLN A 124 17.11 20.37 -4.00
N GLU A 125 18.13 19.65 -3.54
CA GLU A 125 18.45 19.50 -2.12
C GLU A 125 18.84 20.87 -1.57
N SER A 126 17.85 21.64 -1.09
CA SER A 126 18.14 22.77 -0.24
C SER A 126 18.76 22.23 1.05
N GLN A 127 19.83 22.86 1.54
CA GLN A 127 20.44 22.47 2.81
C GLN A 127 19.48 22.60 4.02
N ASP A 128 18.36 23.29 3.85
CA ASP A 128 17.29 23.41 4.84
C ASP A 128 16.17 22.36 4.66
N PHE A 129 15.97 21.52 5.68
CA PHE A 129 14.88 20.53 5.77
C PHE A 129 13.47 21.14 5.59
N LYS A 130 13.28 22.43 5.92
CA LYS A 130 12.01 23.15 5.71
C LYS A 130 11.80 23.59 4.25
N GLY A 131 12.87 23.75 3.48
CA GLY A 131 12.86 24.17 2.08
C GLY A 131 12.76 23.00 1.09
N ASP A 132 13.06 21.78 1.53
CA ASP A 132 13.05 20.60 0.67
C ASP A 132 11.60 20.21 0.28
N LEU A 133 11.33 20.29 -1.02
CA LEU A 133 10.04 19.97 -1.63
C LEU A 133 9.60 18.54 -1.33
N TYR A 134 10.53 17.58 -1.18
CA TYR A 134 10.19 16.21 -0.82
C TYR A 134 9.51 16.16 0.55
N TRP A 135 10.09 16.80 1.56
CA TRP A 135 9.57 16.77 2.93
C TRP A 135 8.29 17.59 3.07
N GLN A 136 8.13 18.67 2.29
CA GLN A 136 6.88 19.40 2.20
C GLN A 136 5.75 18.52 1.63
N ARG A 137 6.01 17.79 0.54
CA ARG A 137 5.05 16.83 -0.04
C ARG A 137 4.75 15.69 0.94
N HIS A 138 5.77 15.13 1.59
CA HIS A 138 5.64 14.09 2.60
C HIS A 138 4.68 14.53 3.72
N LYS A 139 4.92 15.72 4.28
CA LYS A 139 4.09 16.30 5.35
C LYS A 139 2.66 16.57 4.89
N SER A 140 2.47 17.03 3.65
CA SER A 140 1.12 17.21 3.08
C SER A 140 0.36 15.88 3.02
N ILE A 141 0.97 14.82 2.46
CA ILE A 141 0.34 13.50 2.37
C ILE A 141 0.04 12.92 3.75
N ASP A 142 0.99 13.02 4.69
CA ASP A 142 0.82 12.55 6.07
C ASP A 142 -0.33 13.28 6.81
N ASN A 143 -0.47 14.59 6.62
CA ASN A 143 -1.59 15.35 7.17
C ASN A 143 -2.94 14.90 6.59
N ASP A 144 -3.02 14.70 5.27
CA ASP A 144 -4.24 14.26 4.61
C ASP A 144 -4.64 12.84 5.09
N LEU A 145 -3.67 11.94 5.24
CA LEU A 145 -3.87 10.59 5.79
C LEU A 145 -4.41 10.65 7.22
N LYS A 146 -3.79 11.45 8.09
CA LYS A 146 -4.24 11.63 9.48
C LYS A 146 -5.66 12.18 9.55
N PHE A 147 -5.96 13.17 8.71
CA PHE A 147 -7.30 13.74 8.67
C PHE A 147 -8.33 12.69 8.25
N MET A 148 -8.08 11.93 7.18
CA MET A 148 -9.01 10.91 6.72
C MET A 148 -9.22 9.81 7.75
N LEU A 149 -8.17 9.37 8.46
CA LEU A 149 -8.28 8.39 9.54
C LEU A 149 -9.13 8.93 10.72
N LEU A 150 -9.00 10.22 11.06
CA LEU A 150 -9.72 10.84 12.17
C LEU A 150 -11.18 11.14 11.84
N MET A 151 -11.46 11.50 10.58
CA MET A 151 -12.75 12.01 10.11
C MET A 151 -13.51 11.00 9.24
N LEU A 152 -13.27 9.69 9.41
CA LEU A 152 -14.03 8.67 8.69
C LEU A 152 -15.55 8.81 8.96
N PRO A 153 -16.39 8.86 7.91
CA PRO A 153 -17.83 8.78 8.05
C PRO A 153 -18.25 7.46 8.71
N LYS A 154 -19.34 7.51 9.47
CA LYS A 154 -19.81 6.37 10.28
C LYS A 154 -20.04 5.08 9.49
N ASN A 155 -20.37 5.16 8.21
CA ASN A 155 -20.59 4.00 7.32
C ASN A 155 -19.28 3.37 6.78
N LEU A 156 -18.13 4.00 7.05
CA LEU A 156 -16.80 3.50 6.71
C LEU A 156 -15.98 3.11 7.94
N CYS A 157 -16.43 3.45 9.15
CA CYS A 157 -15.75 3.09 10.39
C CYS A 157 -15.82 1.58 10.67
N LEU A 158 -14.70 1.01 11.07
CA LEU A 158 -14.62 -0.34 11.64
C LEU A 158 -14.63 -0.26 13.17
N PRO A 159 -15.10 -1.30 13.89
CA PRO A 159 -15.59 -2.59 13.38
C PRO A 159 -17.05 -2.57 12.88
N ALA A 160 -17.80 -1.48 13.05
CA ALA A 160 -19.24 -1.45 12.78
C ALA A 160 -19.62 -1.87 11.33
N ASN A 161 -18.77 -1.55 10.35
CA ASN A 161 -19.03 -1.82 8.92
C ASN A 161 -18.12 -2.90 8.32
N TYR A 162 -17.66 -3.87 9.12
CA TYR A 162 -16.72 -4.91 8.67
C TYR A 162 -17.24 -5.85 7.57
N ARG A 163 -18.54 -5.80 7.24
CA ARG A 163 -19.12 -6.55 6.11
C ARG A 163 -19.11 -5.77 4.79
N THR A 164 -18.78 -4.49 4.83
CA THR A 164 -18.78 -3.61 3.66
C THR A 164 -17.39 -3.61 3.02
N HIS A 165 -17.29 -4.11 1.79
CA HIS A 165 -16.02 -4.17 1.03
C HIS A 165 -15.32 -2.81 0.95
N ASN A 166 -16.08 -1.72 0.73
CA ASN A 166 -15.52 -0.37 0.69
C ASN A 166 -14.96 0.07 2.05
N ALA A 167 -15.63 -0.26 3.17
CA ALA A 167 -15.13 0.07 4.51
C ALA A 167 -13.84 -0.68 4.81
N ILE A 168 -13.77 -1.98 4.50
CA ILE A 168 -12.55 -2.77 4.61
C ILE A 168 -11.44 -2.13 3.76
N PHE A 169 -11.72 -1.87 2.48
CA PHE A 169 -10.75 -1.33 1.54
C PHE A 169 -10.20 0.03 2.01
N VAL A 170 -11.07 0.96 2.41
CA VAL A 170 -10.65 2.29 2.89
C VAL A 170 -9.69 2.17 4.07
N ASN A 171 -10.08 1.42 5.11
CA ASN A 171 -9.25 1.31 6.31
C ASN A 171 -7.91 0.61 6.02
N VAL A 172 -7.92 -0.48 5.25
CA VAL A 172 -6.68 -1.19 4.86
C VAL A 172 -5.77 -0.29 4.01
N MET A 173 -6.32 0.44 3.05
CA MET A 173 -5.53 1.28 2.16
C MET A 173 -4.94 2.50 2.86
N LEU A 174 -5.65 3.12 3.81
CA LEU A 174 -5.09 4.24 4.61
C LEU A 174 -3.91 3.79 5.48
N GLN A 175 -4.00 2.61 6.11
CA GLN A 175 -2.88 2.03 6.86
C GLN A 175 -1.72 1.65 5.93
N THR A 176 -2.03 1.08 4.76
CA THR A 176 -1.00 0.71 3.77
C THR A 176 -0.27 1.94 3.24
N ALA A 177 -0.98 3.04 2.95
CA ALA A 177 -0.39 4.31 2.57
C ALA A 177 0.54 4.85 3.68
N THR A 178 0.12 4.77 4.95
CA THR A 178 0.95 5.15 6.10
C THR A 178 2.26 4.34 6.13
N ILE A 179 2.19 3.01 5.96
CA ILE A 179 3.38 2.15 5.91
C ILE A 179 4.29 2.55 4.74
N CYS A 180 3.74 2.69 3.53
CA CYS A 180 4.51 3.06 2.34
C CYS A 180 5.22 4.41 2.52
N LEU A 181 4.49 5.43 2.99
CA LEU A 181 5.00 6.78 3.18
C LEU A 181 6.19 6.81 4.14
N HIS A 182 6.04 6.18 5.32
CA HIS A 182 7.08 6.19 6.34
C HIS A 182 8.26 5.26 6.03
N ARG A 183 8.04 4.15 5.33
CA ARG A 183 9.16 3.32 4.83
C ARG A 183 10.02 4.07 3.82
N ALA A 184 9.42 4.81 2.90
CA ALA A 184 10.16 5.63 1.94
C ALA A 184 10.94 6.75 2.64
N ALA A 185 10.33 7.44 3.61
CA ALA A 185 11.04 8.41 4.44
C ALA A 185 12.23 7.77 5.14
N LEU A 186 12.06 6.63 5.81
CA LEU A 186 13.17 5.92 6.47
C LEU A 186 14.29 5.53 5.51
N TRP A 187 13.95 5.09 4.30
CA TRP A 187 14.94 4.78 3.28
C TRP A 187 15.72 6.02 2.83
N ARG A 188 15.02 7.15 2.61
CA ARG A 188 15.64 8.43 2.24
C ARG A 188 16.52 9.00 3.36
N MET A 189 16.07 8.91 4.62
CA MET A 189 16.85 9.37 5.78
C MET A 189 18.12 8.53 6.00
N LYS A 190 18.07 7.22 5.70
CA LYS A 190 19.24 6.33 5.83
C LYS A 190 20.26 6.52 4.70
N SER A 191 19.81 6.93 3.52
CA SER A 191 20.68 7.19 2.36
C SER A 191 21.33 8.58 2.41
N ASN A 192 20.62 9.60 2.89
CA ASN A 192 21.12 10.97 3.03
C ASN A 192 21.71 11.22 4.43
N LEU A 193 22.84 10.56 4.72
CA LEU A 193 23.53 10.51 6.04
C LEU A 193 24.00 11.86 6.62
N GLN A 194 23.87 12.98 5.89
CA GLN A 194 24.24 14.31 6.38
C GLN A 194 23.01 15.12 6.82
N GLY A 195 22.82 15.24 8.14
CA GLY A 195 22.11 16.39 8.71
C GLY A 195 20.69 16.18 9.24
N LEU A 196 20.08 14.99 9.13
CA LEU A 196 18.72 14.82 9.66
C LEU A 196 18.67 14.50 11.17
N PRO A 197 17.80 15.18 11.93
CA PRO A 197 17.56 14.87 13.34
C PRO A 197 17.08 13.44 13.57
N SER A 198 17.73 12.72 14.50
CA SER A 198 17.39 11.34 14.88
C SER A 198 15.94 11.16 15.36
N TYR A 199 15.30 12.22 15.87
CA TYR A 199 13.91 12.17 16.28
C TYR A 199 12.95 11.95 15.09
N LEU A 200 13.26 12.42 13.88
CA LEU A 200 12.42 12.24 12.69
C LEU A 200 12.41 10.77 12.22
N ILE A 201 13.55 10.09 12.36
CA ILE A 201 13.68 8.65 12.12
C ILE A 201 12.74 7.92 13.06
N ARG A 202 12.80 8.22 14.37
CA ARG A 202 11.93 7.59 15.37
C ARG A 202 10.45 7.85 15.08
N LEU A 203 10.07 9.09 14.77
CA LEU A 203 8.68 9.42 14.42
C LEU A 203 8.13 8.61 13.25
N SER A 204 8.95 8.30 12.25
CA SER A 204 8.54 7.45 11.13
C SER A 204 8.52 5.97 11.50
N GLN A 205 9.46 5.50 12.33
CA GLN A 205 9.48 4.11 12.82
C GLN A 205 8.25 3.80 13.68
N ASP A 206 7.87 4.70 14.57
CA ASP A 206 6.75 4.53 15.51
C ASP A 206 5.38 4.42 14.80
N ARG A 207 5.33 4.73 13.50
CA ARG A 207 4.11 4.63 12.68
C ARG A 207 3.91 3.27 12.02
N LEU A 208 4.98 2.49 11.85
CA LEU A 208 4.94 1.28 11.04
C LEU A 208 4.20 0.14 11.73
N LEU A 209 4.61 -0.20 12.95
CA LEU A 209 4.08 -1.37 13.66
C LEU A 209 2.57 -1.22 13.97
N PRO A 210 2.08 -0.09 14.51
CA PRO A 210 0.64 0.08 14.74
C PRO A 210 -0.20 -0.02 13.46
N ALA A 211 0.30 0.52 12.34
CA ALA A 211 -0.40 0.43 11.06
C ALA A 211 -0.50 -1.02 10.55
N ALA A 212 0.56 -1.83 10.73
CA ALA A 212 0.55 -3.24 10.37
C ALA A 212 -0.38 -4.07 11.27
N GLU A 213 -0.40 -3.77 12.57
CA GLU A 213 -1.31 -4.40 13.54
C GLU A 213 -2.78 -4.07 13.24
N GLU A 214 -3.08 -2.84 12.80
CA GLU A 214 -4.43 -2.47 12.39
C GLU A 214 -4.87 -3.25 11.14
N ILE A 215 -4.01 -3.37 10.11
CA ILE A 215 -4.30 -4.20 8.92
C ILE A 215 -4.61 -5.65 9.34
N LEU A 216 -3.82 -6.21 10.25
CA LEU A 216 -4.00 -7.57 10.74
C LEU A 216 -5.31 -7.73 11.53
N THR A 217 -5.64 -6.75 12.37
CA THR A 217 -6.89 -6.69 13.12
C THR A 217 -8.07 -6.67 12.16
N ILE A 218 -8.00 -5.87 11.08
CA ILE A 218 -9.01 -5.87 10.03
C ILE A 218 -9.14 -7.25 9.38
N PHE A 219 -8.04 -7.88 8.96
CA PHE A 219 -8.10 -9.22 8.35
C PHE A 219 -8.73 -10.27 9.28
N ARG A 220 -8.50 -10.19 10.59
CA ARG A 220 -9.13 -11.09 11.57
C ARG A 220 -10.63 -10.88 11.72
N MET A 221 -11.15 -9.70 11.39
CA MET A 221 -12.58 -9.38 11.47
C MET A 221 -13.37 -9.78 10.21
N ILE A 222 -12.70 -9.96 9.07
CA ILE A 222 -13.37 -10.20 7.78
C ILE A 222 -13.96 -11.63 7.76
N PRO A 223 -15.28 -11.78 7.48
CA PRO A 223 -15.93 -13.09 7.44
C PRO A 223 -15.58 -13.89 6.18
N ASP A 224 -15.40 -13.21 5.05
CA ASP A 224 -15.00 -13.81 3.78
C ASP A 224 -13.68 -13.19 3.27
N LEU A 225 -12.57 -13.77 3.74
CA LEU A 225 -11.25 -13.39 3.28
C LEU A 225 -11.05 -13.71 1.79
N GLY A 226 -11.71 -14.74 1.26
CA GLY A 226 -11.56 -15.15 -0.13
C GLY A 226 -12.03 -14.06 -1.10
N ALA A 227 -13.24 -13.54 -0.90
CA ALA A 227 -13.76 -12.42 -1.68
C ALA A 227 -12.88 -11.17 -1.58
N THR A 228 -12.40 -10.84 -0.37
CA THR A 228 -11.57 -9.64 -0.14
C THR A 228 -10.21 -9.74 -0.83
N PHE A 229 -9.55 -10.91 -0.76
CA PHE A 229 -8.23 -11.15 -1.35
C PHE A 229 -8.24 -11.37 -2.87
N THR A 230 -9.40 -11.22 -3.54
CA THR A 230 -9.44 -11.04 -5.00
C THR A 230 -8.89 -9.68 -5.44
N ASN A 231 -8.93 -8.68 -4.55
CA ASN A 231 -8.40 -7.35 -4.83
C ASN A 231 -6.87 -7.33 -4.64
N PRO A 232 -6.07 -7.08 -5.70
CA PRO A 232 -4.60 -7.14 -5.60
C PRO A 232 -4.01 -6.07 -4.68
N LEU A 233 -4.71 -4.96 -4.44
CA LEU A 233 -4.26 -3.93 -3.49
C LEU A 233 -4.36 -4.43 -2.03
N ILE A 234 -5.32 -5.29 -1.73
CA ILE A 234 -5.41 -5.94 -0.40
C ILE A 234 -4.27 -6.97 -0.23
N CYS A 235 -3.94 -7.72 -1.29
CA CYS A 235 -2.76 -8.60 -1.26
C CYS A 235 -1.47 -7.79 -1.04
N PHE A 236 -1.35 -6.64 -1.70
CA PHE A 236 -0.23 -5.72 -1.49
C PHE A 236 -0.18 -5.17 -0.05
N ALA A 237 -1.32 -4.79 0.52
CA ALA A 237 -1.42 -4.37 1.92
C ALA A 237 -0.92 -5.45 2.88
N ALA A 238 -1.32 -6.71 2.65
CA ALA A 238 -0.84 -7.85 3.41
C ALA A 238 0.68 -8.01 3.30
N TYR A 239 1.24 -7.90 2.10
CA TYR A 239 2.69 -7.89 1.90
C TYR A 239 3.38 -6.76 2.68
N MET A 240 2.87 -5.53 2.60
CA MET A 240 3.46 -4.39 3.31
C MET A 240 3.44 -4.58 4.83
N ALA A 241 2.36 -5.13 5.39
CA ALA A 241 2.28 -5.48 6.80
C ALA A 241 3.26 -6.62 7.17
N ALA A 242 3.39 -7.64 6.33
CA ALA A 242 4.38 -8.72 6.52
C ALA A 242 5.81 -8.17 6.61
N LEU A 243 6.19 -7.21 5.75
CA LEU A 243 7.52 -6.58 5.82
C LEU A 243 7.77 -5.83 7.12
N VAL A 244 6.73 -5.24 7.72
CA VAL A 244 6.84 -4.57 9.02
C VAL A 244 7.03 -5.61 10.12
N PHE A 245 6.21 -6.65 10.16
CA PHE A 245 6.36 -7.71 11.16
C PHE A 245 7.71 -8.42 11.02
N MET A 246 8.18 -8.67 9.80
CA MET A 246 9.49 -9.26 9.55
C MET A 246 10.63 -8.42 10.14
N ALA A 247 10.56 -7.09 9.99
CA ALA A 247 11.54 -6.18 10.59
C ALA A 247 11.47 -6.13 12.13
N SER A 248 10.33 -6.50 12.71
CA SER A 248 10.11 -6.58 14.17
C SER A 248 10.35 -7.98 14.76
N THR A 249 10.45 -9.01 13.93
CA THR A 249 10.68 -10.39 14.37
C THR A 249 12.16 -10.63 14.68
N SER A 250 12.44 -11.19 15.86
CA SER A 250 13.79 -11.61 16.21
C SER A 250 14.16 -12.92 15.50
N PRO A 251 15.33 -13.03 14.85
CA PRO A 251 15.79 -14.31 14.29
C PRO A 251 15.99 -15.40 15.36
N THR A 252 16.25 -15.01 16.62
CA THR A 252 16.41 -15.94 17.74
C THR A 252 15.10 -16.34 18.40
N ASP A 253 14.00 -15.64 18.09
CA ASP A 253 12.66 -15.91 18.59
C ASP A 253 11.63 -15.71 17.46
N PRO A 254 11.66 -16.58 16.42
CA PRO A 254 10.77 -16.47 15.27
C PRO A 254 9.32 -16.84 15.60
N ASP A 255 9.08 -17.51 16.74
CA ASP A 255 7.76 -17.91 17.22
C ASP A 255 7.12 -16.87 18.16
N GLY A 256 7.79 -15.73 18.41
CA GLY A 256 7.23 -14.60 19.13
C GLY A 256 6.02 -13.96 18.42
N GLU A 257 5.37 -13.00 19.07
CA GLU A 257 4.11 -12.38 18.60
C GLU A 257 4.20 -11.88 17.14
N HIS A 258 5.23 -11.09 16.81
CA HIS A 258 5.41 -10.55 15.46
C HIS A 258 5.68 -11.66 14.42
N GLY A 259 6.35 -12.74 14.82
CA GLY A 259 6.57 -13.91 13.99
C GLY A 259 5.29 -14.68 13.69
N GLN A 260 4.41 -14.84 14.69
CA GLN A 260 3.07 -15.42 14.50
C GLN A 260 2.18 -14.54 13.62
N ASN A 261 2.26 -13.21 13.76
CA ASN A 261 1.54 -12.27 12.90
C ASN A 261 2.03 -12.33 11.44
N LEU A 262 3.34 -12.42 11.24
CA LEU A 262 3.95 -12.67 9.91
C LEU A 262 3.47 -14.00 9.31
N ASP A 263 3.49 -15.08 10.11
CA ASP A 263 3.04 -16.40 9.68
C ASP A 263 1.56 -16.42 9.29
N PHE A 264 0.71 -15.70 10.03
CA PHE A 264 -0.71 -15.56 9.71
C PHE A 264 -0.92 -14.89 8.34
N ILE A 265 -0.20 -13.79 8.06
CA ILE A 265 -0.28 -13.12 6.76
C ILE A 265 0.19 -14.05 5.64
N LEU A 266 1.31 -14.75 5.85
CA LEU A 266 1.83 -15.69 4.86
C LEU A 266 0.81 -16.79 4.56
N LYS A 267 0.15 -17.36 5.57
CA LYS A 267 -0.91 -18.37 5.40
C LYS A 267 -2.06 -17.86 4.53
N ILE A 268 -2.49 -16.63 4.74
CA ILE A 268 -3.54 -16.00 3.94
C ILE A 268 -3.12 -15.90 2.48
N LEU A 269 -1.94 -15.34 2.21
CA LEU A 269 -1.45 -15.15 0.84
C LEU A 269 -1.22 -16.49 0.11
N VAL A 270 -0.76 -17.51 0.83
CA VAL A 270 -0.62 -18.87 0.28
C VAL A 270 -1.98 -19.51 -0.01
N ALA A 271 -2.95 -19.37 0.89
CA ALA A 271 -4.28 -19.93 0.69
C ALA A 271 -4.97 -19.36 -0.56
N PHE A 272 -4.78 -18.07 -0.84
CA PHE A 272 -5.37 -17.40 -2.00
C PHE A 272 -4.45 -17.33 -3.23
N GLY A 273 -3.20 -17.79 -3.11
CA GLY A 273 -2.23 -17.80 -4.21
C GLY A 273 -2.64 -18.70 -5.39
N ASN A 274 -3.46 -19.73 -5.13
CA ASN A 274 -3.93 -20.63 -6.20
C ASN A 274 -4.94 -19.95 -7.14
N THR A 275 -5.65 -18.92 -6.68
CA THR A 275 -6.68 -18.21 -7.45
C THR A 275 -6.27 -16.78 -7.79
N ASN A 276 -5.30 -16.20 -7.07
CA ASN A 276 -4.78 -14.86 -7.30
C ASN A 276 -3.26 -14.88 -7.52
N LEU A 277 -2.83 -14.59 -8.75
CA LEU A 277 -1.41 -14.54 -9.14
C LEU A 277 -0.59 -13.54 -8.32
N VAL A 278 -1.19 -12.40 -7.93
CA VAL A 278 -0.53 -11.39 -7.10
C VAL A 278 -0.30 -11.93 -5.69
N ALA A 279 -1.30 -12.61 -5.10
CA ALA A 279 -1.14 -13.23 -3.79
C ALA A 279 -0.02 -14.28 -3.80
N ASN A 280 0.05 -15.11 -4.85
CA ASN A 280 1.12 -16.10 -5.02
C ASN A 280 2.50 -15.44 -5.14
N ALA A 281 2.64 -14.44 -6.02
CA ALA A 281 3.91 -13.73 -6.20
C ALA A 281 4.39 -13.08 -4.88
N LEU A 282 3.50 -12.43 -4.15
CA LEU A 282 3.82 -11.79 -2.87
C LEU A 282 4.15 -12.81 -1.77
N ALA A 283 3.47 -13.97 -1.73
CA ALA A 283 3.83 -15.05 -0.81
C ALA A 283 5.25 -15.59 -1.07
N ASN A 284 5.62 -15.79 -2.33
CA ASN A 284 6.97 -16.19 -2.72
C ASN A 284 8.03 -15.19 -2.27
N GLU A 285 7.74 -13.90 -2.45
CA GLU A 285 8.67 -12.84 -2.07
C GLU A 285 8.85 -12.73 -0.55
N ILE A 286 7.77 -12.87 0.24
CA ILE A 286 7.87 -12.95 1.71
C ILE A 286 8.78 -14.10 2.12
N VAL A 287 8.60 -15.30 1.54
CA VAL A 287 9.43 -16.46 1.87
C VAL A 287 10.90 -16.22 1.51
N LYS A 288 11.17 -15.57 0.39
CA LYS A 288 12.54 -15.21 -0.02
C LYS A 288 13.18 -14.23 0.98
N GLU A 289 12.46 -13.18 1.39
CA GLU A 289 12.95 -12.21 2.36
C GLU A 289 13.14 -12.84 3.76
N MET A 290 12.22 -13.70 4.21
CA MET A 290 12.36 -14.43 5.47
C MET A 290 13.64 -15.28 5.51
N LYS A 291 13.96 -15.97 4.41
CA LYS A 291 15.21 -16.75 4.28
C LYS A 291 16.45 -15.86 4.39
N GLN A 292 16.41 -14.66 3.79
CA GLN A 292 17.52 -13.70 3.86
C GLN A 292 17.71 -13.15 5.28
N CYS A 293 16.64 -13.02 6.05
CA CYS A 293 16.67 -12.60 7.46
C CYS A 293 16.96 -13.74 8.45
N GLY A 294 17.08 -14.99 8.00
CA GLY A 294 17.25 -16.16 8.86
C GLY A 294 16.00 -16.51 9.68
N ILE A 295 14.83 -16.04 9.27
CA ILE A 295 13.54 -16.32 9.92
C ILE A 295 12.93 -17.58 9.30
N THR A 296 12.56 -18.54 10.12
CA THR A 296 11.90 -19.78 9.68
C THR A 296 10.46 -19.85 10.20
N SER A 297 9.52 -20.24 9.34
CA SER A 297 8.11 -20.46 9.69
C SER A 297 7.61 -21.78 9.07
N ARG A 298 6.64 -22.41 9.74
CA ARG A 298 5.98 -23.64 9.26
C ARG A 298 5.27 -23.46 7.91
N SER A 299 4.80 -22.25 7.60
CA SER A 299 4.04 -21.96 6.38
C SER A 299 4.91 -21.80 5.15
N MET A 300 6.23 -21.57 5.33
CA MET A 300 7.18 -21.42 4.23
C MET A 300 7.25 -22.67 3.33
N ASN A 301 7.08 -23.86 3.89
CA ASN A 301 7.15 -25.12 3.15
C ASN A 301 5.96 -25.35 2.20
N LYS A 302 4.87 -24.60 2.37
CA LYS A 302 3.69 -24.67 1.50
C LYS A 302 3.83 -23.82 0.24
N VAL A 303 4.87 -23.00 0.17
CA VAL A 303 5.19 -22.17 -0.99
C VAL A 303 6.10 -22.98 -1.93
N GLY A 304 5.56 -23.39 -3.08
CA GLY A 304 6.29 -24.13 -4.10
C GLY A 304 7.39 -23.28 -4.74
N TYR A 305 8.60 -23.34 -4.19
CA TYR A 305 9.73 -22.54 -4.64
C TYR A 305 10.39 -23.18 -5.88
N GLN A 306 10.26 -22.59 -7.07
CA GLN A 306 11.15 -22.83 -8.21
C GLN A 306 11.87 -21.52 -8.56
N GLY A 307 13.15 -21.38 -8.19
CA GLY A 307 13.96 -20.26 -8.71
C GLY A 307 15.13 -19.81 -7.83
N SER A 308 16.32 -20.22 -8.25
CA SER A 308 17.70 -19.80 -7.92
C SER A 308 17.97 -18.58 -7.03
N PHE A 309 18.87 -18.82 -6.07
CA PHE A 309 19.56 -17.87 -5.19
C PHE A 309 20.32 -16.79 -5.97
N LEU A 310 20.04 -15.50 -5.71
CA LEU A 310 20.95 -14.40 -6.00
C LEU A 310 21.01 -13.49 -4.77
N ALA A 311 22.22 -13.30 -4.26
CA ALA A 311 22.51 -12.53 -3.05
C ALA A 311 22.20 -11.05 -3.25
N ILE A 312 21.41 -10.46 -2.35
CA ILE A 312 21.18 -9.02 -2.23
C ILE A 312 21.68 -8.60 -0.83
N PRO A 313 22.36 -7.44 -0.68
CA PRO A 313 22.83 -6.98 0.61
C PRO A 313 21.66 -6.68 1.56
N THR A 314 21.57 -7.44 2.63
CA THR A 314 20.59 -7.28 3.71
C THR A 314 20.82 -5.95 4.43
N LEU A 315 19.76 -5.16 4.62
CA LEU A 315 19.77 -4.06 5.60
C LEU A 315 19.86 -4.67 6.99
N THR A 316 21.09 -4.87 7.47
CA THR A 316 21.37 -5.36 8.82
C THR A 316 20.91 -4.32 9.83
N ILE A 317 19.80 -4.60 10.52
CA ILE A 317 19.48 -3.93 11.77
C ILE A 317 20.44 -4.52 12.80
N HIS A 318 21.50 -3.79 13.13
CA HIS A 318 22.38 -4.21 14.23
C HIS A 318 21.59 -4.22 15.54
N PRO A 319 21.68 -5.30 16.34
CA PRO A 319 21.13 -5.32 17.68
C PRO A 319 21.86 -4.28 18.55
N ARG A 320 21.09 -3.63 19.43
CA ARG A 320 21.53 -2.62 20.38
C ARG A 320 22.86 -3.00 21.04
N SER A 321 23.86 -2.13 20.90
CA SER A 321 25.14 -2.20 21.60
C SER A 321 24.91 -2.19 23.11
N ASN A 322 25.37 -3.23 23.79
CA ASN A 322 25.45 -3.31 25.24
C ASN A 322 26.38 -2.19 25.76
N TYR A 323 25.82 -1.25 26.50
CA TYR A 323 26.60 -0.35 27.35
C TYR A 323 27.30 -1.18 28.44
N LYS A 324 28.59 -1.46 28.27
CA LYS A 324 29.46 -1.83 29.39
C LYS A 324 29.61 -0.61 30.30
N ARG A 325 29.06 -0.69 31.51
CA ARG A 325 29.49 0.16 32.63
C ARG A 325 30.98 -0.10 32.87
N ARG A 326 31.81 0.93 32.71
CA ARG A 326 33.16 0.96 33.29
C ARG A 326 33.00 1.37 34.76
N HIS A 327 33.47 0.52 35.66
CA HIS A 327 34.07 0.95 36.92
C HIS A 327 35.58 0.84 36.74
#